data_AF-A0A9X0UDH9-F1
#
_entry.id   AF-A0A9X0UDH9-F1
#
_cell.length_a   1.000
_cell.length_b   1.000
_cell.length_c   1.000
_cell.angle_alpha   90.00
_cell.angle_beta   90.00
_cell.angle_gamma   90.00
#
_symmetry.space_group_name_H-M   'P 1'
#
loop_
_entity.id
_entity.type
_entity.pdbx_description
1 polymer ?
#
loop_
_entity_poly.entity_id
_entity_poly.type
_entity_poly.pdbx_seq_one_letter_code
_entity_poly.pdbx_strand_id
1 'polypeptide(L)' 'MTDAIGNAISRASENIRNIRWFEVVQVRGEVVDGKVGHYQVTLKIGFTLDEGWGFGPGGCQSRSRPGRDGLV' A
#
# COMPACT_ATOMS: atom_id res chain seq x y z
N MET A 1 -22.15 9.38 6.84
CA MET A 1 -21.76 7.98 6.55
C MET A 1 -21.26 7.82 5.12
N THR A 2 -21.98 8.36 4.14
CA THR A 2 -21.55 8.49 2.74
C THR A 2 -20.21 9.21 2.58
N ASP A 3 -19.97 10.29 3.31
CA ASP A 3 -18.72 11.07 3.23
C ASP A 3 -17.48 10.31 3.72
N ALA A 4 -17.65 9.41 4.69
CA ALA A 4 -16.54 8.61 5.22
C ALA A 4 -16.08 7.57 4.19
N ILE A 5 -17.03 6.95 3.48
CA ILE A 5 -16.74 5.99 2.42
C ILE A 5 -16.12 6.72 1.21
N GLY A 6 -16.68 7.87 0.83
CA GLY A 6 -16.14 8.70 -0.25
C GLY A 6 -14.69 9.13 0.02
N ASN A 7 -14.41 9.66 1.21
CA ASN A 7 -13.05 10.06 1.60
C ASN A 7 -12.08 8.88 1.66
N ALA A 8 -12.52 7.71 2.13
CA ALA A 8 -11.69 6.51 2.16
C ALA A 8 -11.33 6.02 0.75
N ILE A 9 -12.28 6.02 -0.19
CA ILE A 9 -12.04 5.65 -1.59
C ILE A 9 -11.15 6.68 -2.28
N SER A 10 -11.38 7.97 -2.08
CA SER A 10 -10.53 9.03 -2.64
C SER A 10 -9.07 8.88 -2.20
N ARG A 11 -8.82 8.69 -0.89
CA ARG A 11 -7.47 8.46 -0.36
C ARG A 11 -6.83 7.17 -0.89
N ALA A 12 -7.62 6.10 -1.04
CA ALA A 12 -7.12 4.86 -1.62
C ALA A 12 -6.74 5.04 -3.10
N SER A 13 -7.53 5.80 -3.86
CA SER A 13 -7.28 6.09 -5.28
C SER A 13 -6.04 6.94 -5.53
N GLU A 14 -5.54 7.68 -4.53
CA GLU A 14 -4.28 8.45 -4.65
C GLU A 14 -3.06 7.53 -4.78
N ASN A 15 -3.09 6.37 -4.11
CA ASN A 15 -1.96 5.43 -4.07
C ASN A 15 -2.15 4.22 -5.00
N ILE A 16 -3.40 3.84 -5.24
CA ILE A 16 -3.75 2.63 -5.98
C ILE A 16 -4.41 3.02 -7.30
N ARG A 17 -3.76 2.65 -8.41
CA ARG A 17 -4.31 2.78 -9.76
C ARG A 17 -5.18 1.55 -10.09
N ASN A 18 -6.17 1.71 -10.97
CA ASN A 18 -7.02 0.62 -11.47
C ASN A 18 -7.90 -0.08 -10.41
N ILE A 19 -8.58 0.68 -9.56
CA ILE A 19 -9.61 0.15 -8.66
C ILE A 19 -10.82 -0.30 -9.50
N ARG A 20 -11.19 -1.58 -9.38
CA ARG A 20 -12.32 -2.18 -10.13
C ARG A 20 -13.57 -2.31 -9.28
N TRP A 21 -13.40 -2.66 -8.01
CA TRP A 21 -14.49 -2.86 -7.07
C TRP A 21 -14.00 -2.61 -5.64
N PHE A 22 -14.94 -2.29 -4.76
CA PHE A 22 -14.71 -2.17 -3.33
C PHE A 22 -15.85 -2.85 -2.57
N GLU A 23 -15.55 -3.36 -1.39
CA GLU A 23 -16.52 -4.02 -0.51
C GLU A 23 -16.36 -3.48 0.92
N VAL A 24 -17.48 -3.13 1.54
CA VAL A 24 -17.51 -2.69 2.93
C VAL A 24 -17.59 -3.93 3.82
N VAL A 25 -16.50 -4.25 4.51
CA VAL A 25 -16.44 -5.42 5.40
C VAL A 25 -17.09 -5.11 6.73
N GLN A 26 -16.87 -3.90 7.24
CA GLN A 26 -17.35 -3.53 8.56
C GLN A 26 -17.37 -2.02 8.72
N VAL A 27 -18.38 -1.51 9.42
CA VAL A 27 -18.44 -0.12 9.86
C VAL A 27 -18.49 -0.09 11.37
N ARG A 28 -17.54 0.61 11.97
CA ARG A 28 -17.51 0.90 13.41
C ARG A 28 -17.68 2.41 13.60
N GLY A 29 -18.40 2.78 14.65
CA GLY A 29 -18.52 4.18 15.07
C GLY A 29 -18.02 4.27 16.50
N GLU A 30 -17.11 5.21 16.74
CA GLU A 30 -16.74 5.60 18.10
C GLU A 30 -17.82 6.53 18.64
N VAL A 31 -18.34 6.21 19.82
CA VAL A 31 -19.33 7.03 20.51
C VAL A 31 -18.61 7.74 21.66
N VAL A 32 -18.61 9.07 21.62
CA VAL A 32 -18.06 9.93 22.66
C VAL A 32 -19.19 10.81 23.19
N ASP A 33 -19.41 10.81 24.50
CA ASP A 33 -20.46 11.60 25.17
C ASP A 33 -21.86 11.42 24.57
N GLY A 34 -22.21 10.19 24.19
CA GLY A 34 -23.53 9.85 23.65
C GLY A 34 -23.79 10.31 22.21
N LYS A 35 -22.77 10.83 21.51
CA LYS A 35 -22.82 11.16 20.08
C LYS A 35 -21.76 10.36 19.33
N VAL A 36 -22.07 9.98 18.10
CA VAL A 36 -21.07 9.31 17.25
C VAL A 36 -20.02 10.33 16.86
N GLY A 37 -18.80 10.20 17.39
CA GLY A 37 -17.70 11.12 17.17
C GLY A 37 -17.01 10.84 15.84
N HIS A 38 -16.58 9.60 15.62
CA HIS A 38 -15.86 9.21 14.41
C HIS A 38 -16.36 7.89 13.84
N TYR A 39 -16.44 7.83 12.52
CA TYR A 39 -16.80 6.62 11.79
C TYR A 39 -15.53 6.00 11.21
N GLN A 40 -15.26 4.77 11.63
CA GLN A 40 -14.18 3.93 11.12
C GLN A 40 -14.78 2.88 10.19
N VAL A 41 -14.39 2.93 8.92
CA VAL A 41 -14.88 2.00 7.90
C VAL A 41 -13.73 1.09 7.48
N THR A 42 -13.95 -0.22 7.57
CA THR A 42 -13.04 -1.23 7.02
C THR A 42 -13.52 -1.61 5.62
N LEU A 43 -12.71 -1.34 4.61
CA LEU A 43 -13.01 -1.58 3.19
C LEU A 43 -11.99 -2.55 2.60
N LYS A 44 -12.46 -3.50 1.79
CA LYS A 44 -11.63 -4.28 0.87
C LYS A 44 -11.67 -3.61 -0.49
N ILE A 45 -10.51 -3.51 -1.14
CA ILE A 45 -10.36 -2.87 -2.45
C ILE A 45 -9.70 -3.87 -3.38
N GLY A 46 -10.39 -4.20 -4.47
CA GLY A 46 -9.85 -4.99 -5.56
C GLY A 46 -9.29 -4.08 -6.64
N PHE A 47 -7.99 -4.17 -6.87
CA PHE A 47 -7.29 -3.42 -7.91
C PHE A 47 -6.35 -4.32 -8.68
N THR A 48 -6.13 -3.98 -9.94
CA THR A 48 -5.16 -4.68 -10.78
C THR A 48 -3.80 -4.03 -10.59
N LEU A 49 -2.83 -4.77 -10.04
CA LEU A 49 -1.43 -4.39 -10.03
C LEU A 49 -0.88 -4.56 -11.45
N ASP A 50 -0.36 -3.48 -12.02
CA ASP A 50 0.48 -3.55 -13.21
C ASP A 50 1.93 -3.81 -12.74
N GLU A 51 2.55 -4.86 -13.28
CA GLU A 51 3.88 -5.34 -12.86
C GLU A 51 4.99 -4.40 -13.36
N GLY A 52 5.07 -3.23 -12.73
CA GLY A 52 6.15 -2.25 -12.91
C GLY A 52 7.15 -2.21 -11.75
N TRP A 53 6.99 -3.05 -10.71
CA TRP A 53 7.95 -3.11 -9.60
C TRP A 53 9.11 -4.05 -9.95
N GLY A 54 10.00 -3.52 -10.79
CA GLY A 54 11.24 -4.20 -11.16
C GLY A 54 12.15 -4.40 -9.96
N PHE A 55 12.19 -5.62 -9.43
CA PHE A 55 13.46 -6.19 -9.02
C PHE A 55 14.32 -6.31 -10.28
N GLY A 56 14.97 -5.21 -10.68
CA GLY A 56 16.05 -5.27 -11.64
C GLY A 56 17.10 -6.27 -11.12
N PRO A 57 17.69 -7.13 -11.97
CA PRO A 57 18.77 -8.03 -11.58
C PRO A 57 20.05 -7.20 -11.35
N GLY A 58 20.04 -6.38 -10.30
CA GLY A 58 21.15 -5.53 -9.86
C GLY A 58 21.63 -5.94 -8.47
N GLY A 59 21.42 -7.20 -8.09
CA GLY A 59 22.05 -7.80 -6.91
C GLY A 59 23.55 -7.46 -6.92
N CYS A 60 24.00 -6.86 -5.83
CA CYS A 60 25.36 -6.40 -5.58
C CYS A 60 26.38 -7.40 -6.13
N GLN A 61 26.98 -7.11 -7.29
CA GLN A 61 28.11 -7.88 -7.79
C GLN A 61 29.28 -7.58 -6.87
N SER A 62 29.57 -8.52 -5.98
CA SER A 62 30.81 -8.56 -5.21
C SER A 62 31.96 -8.49 -6.21
N ARG A 63 32.51 -7.29 -6.41
CA ARG A 63 33.82 -7.12 -7.04
C ARG A 63 34.84 -7.76 -6.12
N SER A 64 35.15 -9.02 -6.41
CA SER A 64 36.34 -9.71 -5.93
C SER A 64 37.52 -8.77 -6.18
N ARG A 65 38.10 -8.24 -5.11
CA ARG A 65 39.39 -7.53 -5.20
C ARG A 65 40.37 -8.52 -5.82
N PRO A 66 41.10 -8.19 -6.90
CA PRO A 66 42.15 -9.07 -7.36
C PRO A 66 43.17 -9.20 -6.22
N GLY A 67 43.47 -10.45 -5.89
CA GLY A 67 44.47 -10.83 -4.92
C GLY A 67 45.78 -10.11 -5.23
N ARG A 68 46.41 -9.66 -4.15
CA ARG A 68 47.80 -9.26 -4.15
C ARG A 68 48.62 -10.53 -4.44
N ASP A 69 48.84 -10.82 -5.72
CA ASP A 69 49.79 -11.83 -6.13
C ASP A 69 51.20 -11.25 -5.99
N GLY A 70 51.93 -11.81 -5.04
CA GLY A 70 53.34 -11.53 -4.85
C GLY A 70 54.18 -12.04 -6.01
N LEU A 71 55.11 -11.20 -6.44
CA LEU A 71 56.38 -11.54 -7.08
C LEU A 71 57.31 -10.40 -6.62
N VAL A 72 58.24 -10.64 -5.68
CA VAL A 72 59.63 -11.06 -5.94
C VAL A 72 60.23 -10.29 -7.10
#